data_AF-T1H1T9-F1
#
_entry.id   AF-T1H1T9-F1
#
_cell.length_a   1.000
_cell.length_b   1.000
_cell.length_c   1.000
_cell.angle_alpha   90.00
_cell.angle_beta   90.00
_cell.angle_gamma   90.00
#
_symmetry.space_group_name_H-M   'P 1'
#
loop_
_entity.id
_entity.type
_entity.pdbx_description
1 polymer ?
#
loop_
_entity_poly.entity_id
_entity_poly.type
_entity_poly.pdbx_seq_one_letter_code
_entity_poly.pdbx_strand_id
1 'polypeptide(L)'
;MKMADGTTIIRRNKPGTKAKDFSRWPDEPLEEMDSTLAVQQYIQQLIKNDPSKVEQILTMPLGQEEGVWKYEHLRQFCMELNGLAVRLQKTCFPSTCTQ
;
A
#
# COMPACT_ATOMS: atom_id res chain seq x y z
N MET A 1 35.03 -0.14 5.57
CA MET A 1 34.74 1.31 5.58
C MET A 1 33.23 1.47 5.44
N LYS A 2 32.51 1.79 6.53
CA LYS A 2 31.07 2.11 6.46
C LYS A 2 30.98 3.60 6.12
N MET A 3 30.51 3.92 4.92
CA MET A 3 30.11 5.28 4.59
C MET A 3 28.84 5.58 5.40
N ALA A 4 28.99 6.33 6.49
CA ALA A 4 27.88 6.90 7.23
C ALA A 4 27.54 8.25 6.61
N ASP A 5 26.83 8.25 5.48
CA ASP A 5 26.22 9.47 4.93
C ASP A 5 24.98 9.13 4.08
N GLY A 6 23.91 8.75 4.76
CA GLY A 6 22.61 8.54 4.14
C GLY A 6 21.53 8.93 5.15
N THR A 7 20.75 9.95 4.84
CA THR A 7 19.61 10.35 5.66
C THR A 7 18.69 9.15 5.81
N THR A 8 18.55 8.60 7.02
CA THR A 8 17.67 7.46 7.28
C THR A 8 16.25 7.80 6.83
N ILE A 9 15.73 7.08 5.83
CA ILE A 9 14.38 7.31 5.31
C ILE A 9 13.38 6.77 6.32
N ILE A 10 12.67 7.67 6.99
CA ILE A 10 11.60 7.30 7.92
C ILE A 10 10.31 7.06 7.13
N ARG A 11 9.94 5.80 6.91
CA ARG A 11 8.70 5.38 6.21
C ARG A 11 7.44 5.48 7.08
N ARG A 12 7.20 6.64 7.71
CA ARG A 12 6.04 6.87 8.60
C ARG A 12 5.41 8.24 8.37
N ASN A 13 4.08 8.26 8.25
CA ASN A 13 3.31 9.50 8.15
C ASN A 13 3.38 10.26 9.47
N LYS A 14 3.90 11.50 9.43
CA LYS A 14 3.95 12.39 10.60
C LYS A 14 2.53 12.90 10.91
N PRO A 15 2.24 13.26 12.18
CA PRO A 15 0.99 13.94 12.50
C PRO A 15 0.79 15.17 11.59
N GLY A 16 -0.39 15.28 10.99
CA GLY A 16 -0.72 16.38 10.06
C GLY A 16 -0.22 16.21 8.62
N THR A 17 0.36 15.06 8.23
CA THR A 17 0.66 14.76 6.83
C THR A 17 -0.59 14.94 5.96
N LYS A 18 -0.50 15.80 4.94
CA LYS A 18 -1.60 16.04 4.00
C LYS A 18 -1.88 14.78 3.20
N ALA A 19 -3.13 14.59 2.78
CA ALA A 19 -3.53 13.44 1.96
C ALA A 19 -2.65 13.25 0.72
N LYS A 20 -2.27 14.37 0.06
CA LYS A 20 -1.38 14.34 -1.11
C LYS A 20 0.05 13.88 -0.81
N ASP A 21 0.49 13.95 0.44
CA ASP A 21 1.86 13.60 0.87
C ASP A 21 1.87 12.27 1.65
N PHE A 22 0.69 11.65 1.84
CA PHE A 22 0.51 10.44 2.61
C PHE A 22 1.20 9.25 1.93
N SER A 23 2.07 8.57 2.66
CA SER A 23 2.85 7.42 2.19
C SER A 23 3.71 7.69 0.94
N ARG A 24 4.15 8.94 0.75
CA ARG A 24 5.03 9.37 -0.36
C ARG A 24 6.52 9.21 -0.07
N TRP A 25 6.92 8.07 0.48
CA TRP A 25 8.33 7.68 0.59
C TRP A 25 8.91 7.32 -0.79
N PRO A 26 10.24 7.39 -0.97
CA PRO A 26 10.93 6.80 -2.11
C PRO A 26 10.73 5.29 -2.20
N ASP A 27 10.80 4.77 -3.41
CA ASP A 27 10.69 3.34 -3.65
C ASP A 27 11.87 2.57 -3.04
N GLU A 28 11.61 1.33 -2.63
CA GLU A 28 12.60 0.40 -2.12
C GLU A 28 12.41 -0.96 -2.80
N PRO A 29 13.50 -1.64 -3.17
CA PRO A 29 13.44 -3.04 -3.59
C PRO A 29 12.85 -3.92 -2.48
N LEU A 30 12.08 -4.94 -2.83
CA LEU A 30 11.46 -5.83 -1.84
C LEU A 30 12.52 -6.51 -0.96
N GLU A 31 13.68 -6.80 -1.52
CA GLU A 31 14.82 -7.45 -0.85
C GLU A 31 15.47 -6.55 0.21
N GLU A 32 15.29 -5.23 0.11
CA GLU A 32 15.82 -4.24 1.06
C GLU A 32 14.78 -3.86 2.13
N MET A 33 13.51 -4.30 1.98
CA MET A 33 12.45 -4.02 2.95
C MET A 33 12.60 -4.88 4.22
N ASP A 34 13.25 -4.33 5.24
CA ASP A 34 13.41 -4.96 6.56
C ASP A 34 12.18 -4.69 7.46
N SER A 35 11.04 -5.32 7.12
CA SER A 35 9.79 -5.17 7.87
C SER A 35 8.95 -6.44 7.83
N THR A 36 8.25 -6.74 8.93
CA THR A 36 7.21 -7.78 8.95
C THR A 36 6.06 -7.50 7.97
N LEU A 37 5.96 -6.26 7.47
CA LEU A 37 4.98 -5.82 6.48
C LEU A 37 5.60 -5.58 5.09
N ALA A 38 6.78 -6.15 4.80
CA ALA A 38 7.50 -5.91 3.53
C ALA A 38 6.62 -6.19 2.30
N VAL A 39 5.93 -7.34 2.27
CA VAL A 39 5.03 -7.71 1.16
C VAL A 39 3.91 -6.69 0.98
N GLN A 40 3.28 -6.27 2.07
CA GLN A 40 2.24 -5.24 2.05
C GLN A 40 2.77 -3.91 1.50
N GLN A 41 3.94 -3.47 1.98
CA GLN A 41 4.58 -2.23 1.54
C GLN A 41 4.92 -2.26 0.05
N TYR A 42 5.40 -3.40 -0.43
CA TYR A 42 5.70 -3.59 -1.84
C TYR A 42 4.45 -3.53 -2.72
N ILE A 43 3.35 -4.20 -2.33
CA ILE A 43 2.06 -4.10 -3.04
C ILE A 43 1.59 -2.63 -3.09
N GLN A 44 1.67 -1.91 -1.97
CA GLN A 44 1.29 -0.49 -1.91
C GLN A 44 2.16 0.40 -2.79
N GLN A 45 3.46 0.11 -2.87
CA GLN A 45 4.40 0.80 -3.76
C GLN A 45 4.01 0.59 -5.23
N LEU A 46 3.75 -0.64 -5.65
CA LEU A 46 3.32 -0.95 -7.02
C LEU A 46 2.02 -0.21 -7.40
N ILE A 47 1.01 -0.25 -6.52
CA ILE A 47 -0.28 0.44 -6.75
C ILE A 47 -0.08 1.96 -6.83
N LYS A 48 0.75 2.53 -5.96
CA LYS A 48 1.03 3.97 -5.95
C LYS A 48 1.79 4.43 -7.20
N ASN A 49 2.69 3.59 -7.71
CA ASN A 49 3.47 3.89 -8.89
C ASN A 49 2.59 3.95 -10.14
N ASP A 50 1.77 2.93 -10.37
CA ASP A 50 0.80 2.93 -11.45
C ASP A 50 -0.32 1.90 -11.19
N PRO A 51 -1.52 2.35 -10.74
CA PRO A 51 -2.62 1.44 -10.45
C PRO A 51 -3.21 0.78 -11.71
N SER A 52 -2.86 1.24 -12.92
CA SER A 52 -3.32 0.63 -14.17
C SER A 52 -2.55 -0.63 -14.55
N LYS A 53 -1.36 -0.85 -13.98
CA LYS A 53 -0.51 -2.02 -14.26
C LYS A 53 -0.92 -3.23 -13.43
N VAL A 54 -2.16 -3.67 -13.60
CA VAL A 54 -2.77 -4.77 -12.83
C VAL A 54 -1.93 -6.05 -12.88
N GLU A 55 -1.46 -6.44 -14.06
CA GLU A 55 -0.62 -7.65 -14.22
C GLU A 55 0.66 -7.56 -13.39
N GLN A 56 1.32 -6.39 -13.39
CA GLN A 56 2.51 -6.17 -12.58
C GLN A 56 2.20 -6.22 -11.08
N ILE A 57 1.08 -5.64 -10.67
CA ILE A 57 0.64 -5.60 -9.26
C ILE A 57 0.33 -7.01 -8.74
N LEU A 58 -0.25 -7.88 -9.57
CA LEU A 58 -0.67 -9.23 -9.16
C LEU A 58 0.44 -10.29 -9.32
N THR A 59 1.48 -9.99 -10.11
CA THR A 59 2.59 -10.92 -10.32
C THR A 59 3.44 -11.03 -9.05
N MET A 60 3.43 -12.21 -8.45
CA MET A 60 4.20 -12.49 -7.24
C MET A 60 5.72 -12.46 -7.51
N PRO A 61 6.52 -11.75 -6.71
CA PRO A 61 7.97 -11.79 -6.79
C PRO A 61 8.54 -13.19 -6.49
N LEU A 62 9.72 -13.47 -7.04
CA LEU A 62 10.43 -14.72 -6.78
C LEU A 62 10.80 -14.84 -5.29
N GLY A 63 10.70 -16.05 -4.74
CA GLY A 63 11.07 -16.34 -3.36
C GLY A 63 10.02 -15.97 -2.31
N GLN A 64 8.87 -15.42 -2.72
CA GLN A 64 7.74 -15.19 -1.80
C GLN A 64 6.83 -16.41 -1.68
N GLU A 65 6.19 -16.55 -0.52
CA GLU A 65 5.19 -17.59 -0.28
C GLU A 65 3.83 -17.15 -0.84
N GLU A 66 3.22 -18.00 -1.66
CA GLU A 66 1.93 -17.73 -2.31
C GLU A 66 0.81 -17.41 -1.31
N GLY A 67 0.78 -18.08 -0.15
CA GLY A 67 -0.19 -17.84 0.90
C GLY A 67 -0.09 -16.42 1.47
N VAL A 68 1.14 -15.96 1.75
CA VAL A 68 1.41 -14.60 2.24
C VAL A 68 1.03 -13.57 1.18
N TRP A 69 1.42 -13.79 -0.09
CA TRP A 69 1.10 -12.87 -1.19
C TRP A 69 -0.41 -12.63 -1.35
N LYS A 70 -1.18 -13.72 -1.39
CA LYS A 70 -2.66 -13.65 -1.49
C LYS A 70 -3.28 -12.97 -0.27
N TYR A 71 -2.78 -13.27 0.92
CA TYR A 71 -3.28 -12.70 2.15
C TYR A 71 -3.05 -11.19 2.23
N GLU A 72 -1.87 -10.72 1.84
CA GLU A 72 -1.57 -9.29 1.83
C GLU A 72 -2.33 -8.53 0.75
N HIS A 73 -2.58 -9.13 -0.42
CA HIS A 73 -3.52 -8.56 -1.39
C HIS A 73 -4.93 -8.43 -0.84
N LEU A 74 -5.44 -9.44 -0.13
CA LEU A 74 -6.75 -9.37 0.52
C LEU A 74 -6.80 -8.23 1.56
N ARG A 75 -5.76 -8.08 2.38
CA ARG A 75 -5.63 -6.95 3.30
C ARG A 75 -5.64 -5.61 2.56
N GLN A 76 -4.91 -5.51 1.43
CA GLN A 76 -4.89 -4.31 0.60
C GLN A 76 -6.28 -3.95 0.08
N PHE A 77 -7.05 -4.93 -0.44
CA PHE A 77 -8.43 -4.69 -0.87
C PHE A 77 -9.31 -4.18 0.27
N CYS A 78 -9.23 -4.77 1.45
CA CYS A 78 -9.99 -4.32 2.61
C CYS A 78 -9.66 -2.87 3.00
N MET A 79 -8.37 -2.49 2.95
CA MET A 79 -7.96 -1.10 3.25
C MET A 79 -8.51 -0.10 2.23
N GLU A 80 -8.43 -0.41 0.94
CA GLU A 80 -8.96 0.46 -0.12
C GLU A 80 -10.49 0.55 -0.08
N LEU A 81 -11.17 -0.58 0.17
CA LEU A 81 -12.62 -0.64 0.32
C LEU A 81 -13.10 0.26 1.47
N ASN A 82 -12.38 0.25 2.60
CA ASN A 82 -12.71 1.14 3.72
C ASN A 82 -12.65 2.62 3.32
N GLY A 83 -11.61 3.01 2.57
CA GLY A 83 -11.49 4.37 2.03
C GLY A 83 -12.64 4.74 1.10
N LEU A 84 -13.03 3.82 0.22
CA LEU A 84 -14.19 3.99 -0.67
C LEU A 84 -15.50 4.11 0.12
N ALA A 85 -15.75 3.22 1.06
CA ALA A 85 -16.95 3.21 1.88
C ALA A 85 -17.14 4.54 2.63
N VAL A 86 -16.08 5.08 3.25
CA VAL A 86 -16.13 6.39 3.93
C VAL A 86 -16.49 7.51 2.95
N ARG A 87 -15.98 7.49 1.70
CA ARG A 87 -16.34 8.50 0.69
C ARG A 87 -17.81 8.38 0.27
N LEU A 88 -18.35 7.16 0.22
CA LEU A 88 -19.73 6.88 -0.17
C LEU A 88 -20.76 7.15 0.94
N GLN A 89 -20.34 7.27 2.22
CA GLN A 89 -21.25 7.53 3.35
C GLN A 89 -22.12 8.79 3.18
N LYS A 90 -21.69 9.75 2.35
CA LYS A 90 -22.44 10.99 2.09
C LYS A 90 -23.57 10.82 1.08
N THR A 91 -23.63 9.69 0.36
CA THR A 91 -24.56 9.47 -0.75
C THR A 91 -25.29 8.12 -0.66
N CYS A 92 -24.73 7.15 0.05
CA CYS A 92 -25.32 5.84 0.29
C CYS A 92 -26.28 5.91 1.49
N PHE A 93 -27.57 6.08 1.21
CA PHE A 93 -28.65 6.10 2.20
C PHE A 93 -29.69 5.04 1.85
N PRO A 94 -30.48 4.55 2.81
CA PRO A 94 -31.56 3.60 2.52
C PRO A 94 -32.55 4.09 1.44
N SER A 95 -32.72 5.41 1.30
CA SER A 95 -33.56 6.03 0.28
C SER A 95 -32.94 6.06 -1.12
N THR A 96 -31.61 6.02 -1.25
CA THR A 96 -30.89 6.04 -2.53
C THR A 96 -30.36 4.68 -2.95
N CYS A 97 -30.02 3.81 -2.00
CA CYS A 97 -29.47 2.48 -2.20
C CYS A 97 -30.45 1.44 -1.64
N THR A 98 -31.49 1.13 -2.41
CA THR A 98 -32.47 0.07 -2.08
C THR A 98 -31.89 -1.31 -2.39
N GLN A 99 -32.17 -2.28 -1.52
CA GLN A 99 -31.72 -3.67 -1.63
C GLN A 99 -32.46 -4.44 -2.74
#